data_AF-A0A1J4NE39-F1
#
_entry.id   AF-A0A1J4NE39-F1
#
_cell.length_a   1.000
_cell.length_b   1.000
_cell.length_c   1.000
_cell.angle_alpha   90.00
_cell.angle_beta   90.00
_cell.angle_gamma   90.00
#
_symmetry.space_group_name_H-M   'P 1'
#
loop_
_entity.id
_entity.type
_entity.pdbx_description
1 polymer ?
#
loop_
_entity_poly.entity_id
_entity_poly.type
_entity_poly.pdbx_seq_one_letter_code
_entity_poly.pdbx_strand_id
1 'polypeptide(L)'
;MNTRIRVALVCILNLGLVGIAVAGQLSARVTGEEIRLRVEPVDPIDPFRGTYVDLSYTDISRRTTEQTGDAYVSLARRGPVWEATGVTTERPAAGPFLKCHDDGWRLSCGIESLFVPQDRAREIETEVDGGHAVAVVKVDSRGNAALVSVQGR
;
A
#
# COMPACT_ATOMS: atom_id res chain seq x y z
N MET A 1 -3.49 -38.83 21.41
CA MET A 1 -2.93 -38.11 20.25
C MET A 1 -1.44 -37.90 20.49
N ASN A 2 -0.58 -38.38 19.59
CA ASN A 2 0.88 -38.33 19.71
C ASN A 2 1.36 -36.86 19.81
N THR A 3 2.31 -36.57 20.70
CA THR A 3 2.92 -35.23 20.88
C THR A 3 3.41 -34.66 19.56
N ARG A 4 3.99 -35.49 18.67
CA ARG A 4 4.43 -35.06 17.34
C ARG A 4 3.27 -34.53 16.47
N ILE A 5 2.12 -35.20 16.51
CA ILE A 5 0.92 -34.79 15.77
C ILE A 5 0.39 -33.46 16.32
N ARG A 6 0.39 -33.29 17.65
CA ARG A 6 -0.03 -32.02 18.28
C ARG A 6 0.88 -30.86 17.87
N VAL A 7 2.20 -31.05 17.89
CA VAL A 7 3.16 -30.02 17.46
C VAL A 7 2.97 -29.68 15.98
N ALA A 8 2.84 -30.69 15.11
CA ALA A 8 2.61 -30.46 13.69
C ALA A 8 1.32 -29.64 13.43
N LEU A 9 0.22 -29.96 14.13
CA LEU A 9 -1.03 -29.21 14.03
C LEU A 9 -0.87 -27.75 14.46
N VAL A 10 -0.15 -27.49 15.57
CA VAL A 10 0.12 -26.12 16.02
C VAL A 10 0.97 -25.35 15.00
N CYS A 11 2.00 -25.99 14.42
CA CYS A 11 2.82 -25.36 13.38
C CYS A 11 2.00 -25.01 12.14
N ILE A 12 1.15 -25.94 11.66
CA ILE A 12 0.28 -25.71 10.49
C ILE A 12 -0.70 -24.57 10.78
N LEU A 13 -1.31 -24.54 11.97
CA LEU A 13 -2.23 -23.48 12.36
C LEU A 13 -1.55 -22.11 12.35
N ASN A 14 -0.34 -22.01 12.93
CA ASN A 14 0.42 -20.76 12.92
C ASN A 14 0.83 -20.33 11.51
N LEU A 15 1.29 -21.28 10.68
CA LEU A 15 1.61 -21.00 9.28
C LEU A 15 0.38 -20.48 8.52
N GLY A 16 -0.79 -21.06 8.78
CA GLY A 16 -2.07 -20.61 8.22
C GLY A 16 -2.43 -19.20 8.65
N LEU A 17 -2.28 -18.85 9.92
CA LEU A 17 -2.52 -17.51 10.44
C LEU A 17 -1.61 -16.46 9.80
N VAL A 18 -0.31 -16.77 9.67
CA VAL A 18 0.65 -15.90 8.96
C VAL A 18 0.24 -15.75 7.50
N GLY A 19 -0.13 -16.85 6.84
CA GLY A 19 -0.60 -16.85 5.46
C GLY A 19 -1.82 -15.94 5.25
N ILE A 20 -2.79 -15.97 6.17
CA ILE A 20 -3.97 -15.09 6.14
C ILE A 20 -3.54 -13.62 6.29
N ALA A 21 -2.63 -13.32 7.22
CA ALA A 21 -2.18 -11.95 7.49
C ALA A 21 -1.51 -11.29 6.27
N VAL A 22 -0.75 -12.05 5.48
CA VAL A 22 -0.04 -11.53 4.29
C VAL A 22 -0.79 -11.75 2.97
N ALA A 23 -1.97 -12.39 3.01
CA ALA A 23 -2.68 -12.83 1.82
C ALA A 23 -3.00 -11.68 0.84
N GLY A 24 -3.45 -10.54 1.35
CA GLY A 24 -3.77 -9.36 0.52
C GLY A 24 -2.54 -8.77 -0.15
N GLN A 25 -1.44 -8.65 0.59
CA GLN A 25 -0.18 -8.14 0.02
C GLN A 25 0.39 -9.10 -1.03
N LEU A 26 0.27 -10.41 -0.80
CA LEU A 26 0.74 -11.42 -1.74
C LEU A 26 -0.13 -11.47 -3.00
N SER A 27 -1.46 -11.37 -2.85
CA SER A 27 -2.37 -11.34 -4.00
C SER A 27 -2.09 -10.14 -4.87
N ALA A 28 -1.94 -8.95 -4.29
CA ALA A 28 -1.53 -7.74 -5.02
C ALA A 28 -0.23 -7.97 -5.80
N ARG A 29 0.81 -8.55 -5.20
CA ARG A 29 2.11 -8.76 -5.89
C ARG A 29 2.05 -9.77 -7.04
N VAL A 30 1.24 -10.81 -6.89
CA VAL A 30 1.16 -11.94 -7.85
C VAL A 30 0.17 -11.67 -8.97
N THR A 31 -1.01 -11.15 -8.67
CA THR A 31 -2.12 -10.98 -9.64
C THR A 31 -2.45 -9.52 -9.93
N GLY A 32 -1.84 -8.56 -9.22
CA GLY A 32 -2.15 -7.16 -9.37
C GLY A 32 -1.58 -6.54 -10.65
N GLU A 33 -2.35 -5.61 -11.20
CA GLU A 33 -1.94 -4.76 -12.32
C GLU A 33 -1.03 -3.65 -11.80
N GLU A 34 0.05 -3.35 -12.54
CA GLU A 34 0.94 -2.25 -12.19
C GLU A 34 0.34 -0.90 -12.59
N ILE A 35 0.13 -0.08 -11.58
CA ILE A 35 -0.27 1.32 -11.71
C ILE A 35 0.84 2.24 -11.21
N ARG A 36 0.79 3.48 -11.66
CA ARG A 36 1.74 4.53 -11.31
C ARG A 36 1.01 5.63 -10.55
N LEU A 37 1.40 5.90 -9.31
CA LEU A 37 0.82 6.93 -8.46
C LEU A 37 1.84 8.04 -8.23
N ARG A 38 1.36 9.29 -8.22
CA ARG A 38 2.20 10.44 -7.83
C ARG A 38 2.42 10.38 -6.31
N VAL A 39 3.67 10.60 -5.90
CA VAL A 39 4.04 10.69 -4.48
C VAL A 39 4.40 12.14 -4.17
N GLU A 40 4.05 12.60 -2.98
CA GLU A 40 4.53 13.86 -2.43
C GLU A 40 5.49 13.65 -1.26
N PRO A 41 6.41 14.60 -1.01
CA PRO A 41 7.33 14.55 0.12
C PRO A 41 6.61 14.52 1.46
N VAL A 42 7.12 13.67 2.36
CA VAL A 42 6.84 13.70 3.80
C VAL A 42 8.10 14.19 4.49
N ASP A 43 7.97 14.99 5.55
CA ASP A 43 9.10 15.44 6.39
C ASP A 43 9.94 14.24 6.88
N PRO A 44 11.19 14.08 6.44
CA PRO A 44 11.94 12.84 6.65
C PRO A 44 12.66 12.77 8.01
N ILE A 45 12.96 11.52 8.39
CA ILE A 45 13.85 11.02 9.47
C ILE A 45 13.20 10.82 10.86
N ASP A 46 12.91 9.56 11.18
CA ASP A 46 13.04 9.03 12.55
C ASP A 46 14.33 8.19 12.63
N PRO A 47 15.39 8.65 13.32
CA PRO A 47 16.67 7.96 13.36
C PRO A 47 16.61 6.61 14.10
N PHE A 48 15.46 6.26 14.70
CA PHE A 48 15.27 5.05 15.49
C PHE A 48 14.36 3.99 14.87
N ARG A 49 13.68 4.28 13.74
CA ARG A 49 12.74 3.33 13.11
C ARG A 49 13.30 2.53 11.93
N GLY A 50 14.58 2.69 11.59
CA GLY A 50 15.26 1.93 10.53
C GLY A 50 15.21 2.60 9.16
N THR A 51 15.35 1.82 8.08
CA THR A 51 15.49 2.32 6.70
C THR A 51 14.25 2.04 5.89
N TYR A 52 13.28 2.94 6.00
CA TYR A 52 12.12 2.98 5.12
C TYR A 52 11.93 4.39 4.62
N VAL A 53 11.31 4.51 3.45
CA VAL A 53 10.84 5.78 2.91
C VAL A 53 9.34 5.86 3.21
N ASP A 54 8.92 6.94 3.86
CA ASP A 54 7.51 7.28 4.05
C ASP A 54 7.01 8.09 2.85
N LEU A 55 5.87 7.70 2.30
CA LEU A 55 5.31 8.22 1.06
C LEU A 55 3.93 8.82 1.34
N SER A 56 3.75 10.09 0.97
CA SER A 56 2.43 10.71 1.00
C SER A 56 1.74 10.57 -0.36
N TYR A 57 0.45 10.28 -0.30
CA TYR A 57 -0.46 10.35 -1.44
C TYR A 57 -1.56 11.35 -1.10
N THR A 58 -1.30 12.63 -1.33
CA THR A 58 -2.13 13.75 -0.90
C THR A 58 -3.50 13.76 -1.58
N ASP A 59 -3.58 13.20 -2.79
CA ASP A 59 -4.83 13.00 -3.54
C ASP A 59 -5.68 11.84 -2.99
N ILE A 60 -5.09 10.92 -2.22
CA ILE A 60 -5.78 9.76 -1.65
C ILE A 60 -6.05 9.99 -0.16
N SER A 61 -5.00 10.23 0.62
CA SER A 61 -4.99 10.27 2.09
C SER A 61 -5.99 11.25 2.71
N ARG A 62 -6.33 12.35 2.02
CA ARG A 62 -7.24 13.40 2.50
C ARG A 62 -8.71 13.16 2.16
N ARG A 63 -9.05 12.12 1.39
CA ARG A 63 -10.41 11.84 0.95
C ARG A 63 -11.13 10.90 1.94
N THR A 64 -11.13 11.25 3.22
CA THR A 64 -11.83 10.47 4.24
C THR A 64 -13.34 10.45 3.97
N THR A 65 -13.98 9.43 4.51
CA THR A 65 -15.43 9.27 4.54
C THR A 65 -15.96 9.73 5.91
N GLU A 66 -17.28 9.81 6.05
CA GLU A 66 -17.90 10.13 7.34
C GLU A 66 -17.84 8.98 8.35
N GLN A 67 -17.41 7.78 7.93
CA GLN A 67 -17.41 6.56 8.73
C GLN A 67 -15.99 5.98 8.81
N THR A 68 -15.55 5.60 10.01
CA THR A 68 -14.29 4.86 10.16
C THR A 68 -14.45 3.41 9.71
N GLY A 69 -13.42 2.86 9.06
CA GLY A 69 -13.42 1.46 8.59
C GLY A 69 -12.87 1.27 7.19
N ASP A 70 -13.36 0.24 6.50
CA ASP A 70 -12.92 -0.06 5.13
C ASP A 70 -13.49 0.99 4.15
N ALA A 71 -12.61 1.60 3.37
CA ALA A 71 -12.93 2.54 2.30
C ALA A 71 -12.30 2.11 0.98
N TYR A 72 -12.94 2.47 -0.13
CA TYR A 72 -12.52 2.10 -1.47
C TYR A 72 -12.28 3.36 -2.30
N VAL A 73 -11.06 3.53 -2.78
CA VAL A 73 -10.64 4.70 -3.57
C VAL A 73 -10.62 4.31 -5.04
N SER A 74 -11.52 4.89 -5.83
CA SER A 74 -11.56 4.66 -7.28
C SER A 74 -10.45 5.43 -7.98
N LEU A 75 -9.78 4.76 -8.93
CA LEU A 75 -8.66 5.34 -9.67
C LEU A 75 -9.02 5.51 -11.15
N ALA A 76 -8.60 6.64 -11.73
CA ALA A 76 -8.67 6.86 -13.17
C ALA A 76 -7.31 7.27 -13.72
N ARG A 77 -7.00 6.78 -14.93
CA ARG A 77 -5.74 7.08 -15.60
C ARG A 77 -5.75 8.51 -16.14
N ARG A 78 -4.77 9.31 -15.73
CA ARG A 78 -4.53 10.69 -16.18
C ARG A 78 -3.13 10.78 -16.77
N GLY A 79 -3.02 10.49 -18.06
CA GLY A 79 -1.73 10.41 -18.77
C GLY A 79 -0.90 9.20 -18.29
N PRO A 80 0.33 9.41 -17.78
CA PRO A 80 1.21 8.32 -17.35
C PRO A 80 0.98 7.87 -15.90
N VAL A 81 0.16 8.59 -15.12
CA VAL A 81 -0.16 8.29 -13.72
C VAL A 81 -1.65 8.06 -13.53
N TRP A 82 -2.00 7.45 -12.41
CA TRP A 82 -3.37 7.24 -11.94
C TRP A 82 -3.65 8.24 -10.81
N GLU A 83 -4.86 8.77 -10.81
CA GLU A 83 -5.34 9.76 -9.84
C GLU A 83 -6.65 9.29 -9.20
N ALA A 84 -6.88 9.68 -7.95
CA ALA A 84 -8.07 9.30 -7.21
C ALA A 84 -9.27 10.13 -7.66
N THR A 85 -10.36 9.46 -8.04
CA THR A 85 -11.58 10.13 -8.51
C THR A 85 -12.64 10.26 -7.43
N GLY A 86 -12.69 9.33 -6.48
CA GLY A 86 -13.69 9.32 -5.42
C GLY A 86 -13.44 8.22 -4.40
N VAL A 87 -14.12 8.31 -3.27
CA VAL A 87 -14.03 7.35 -2.16
C VAL A 87 -15.42 6.90 -1.78
N THR A 88 -15.58 5.60 -1.61
CA THR A 88 -16.85 4.95 -1.24
C THR A 88 -16.62 3.93 -0.14
N THR A 89 -17.61 3.70 0.72
CA THR A 89 -17.58 2.61 1.71
C THR A 89 -17.96 1.27 1.08
N GLU A 90 -18.69 1.30 -0.04
CA GLU A 90 -19.01 0.12 -0.83
C GLU A 90 -17.97 -0.14 -1.92
N ARG A 91 -17.68 -1.42 -2.15
CA ARG A 91 -16.70 -1.84 -3.14
C ARG A 91 -17.20 -1.51 -4.57
N PRO A 92 -16.42 -0.78 -5.38
CA PRO A 92 -16.77 -0.50 -6.77
C PRO A 92 -16.94 -1.77 -7.61
N ALA A 93 -17.91 -1.76 -8.52
CA ALA A 93 -18.18 -2.88 -9.41
C ALA A 93 -17.20 -2.98 -10.59
N ALA A 94 -16.55 -1.88 -10.96
CA ALA A 94 -15.67 -1.80 -12.13
C ALA A 94 -14.53 -0.80 -11.93
N GLY A 95 -13.47 -0.99 -12.71
CA GLY A 95 -12.26 -0.16 -12.69
C GLY A 95 -11.30 -0.54 -11.58
N PRO A 96 -10.04 -0.07 -11.66
CA PRO A 96 -9.09 -0.24 -10.57
C PRO A 96 -9.46 0.67 -9.40
N PHE A 97 -9.42 0.11 -8.20
CA PHE A 97 -9.65 0.82 -6.96
C PHE A 97 -8.68 0.31 -5.90
N LEU A 98 -8.40 1.12 -4.90
CA LEU A 98 -7.60 0.74 -3.73
C LEU A 98 -8.53 0.45 -2.56
N LYS A 99 -8.31 -0.65 -1.87
CA LYS A 99 -8.88 -0.88 -0.55
C LYS A 99 -7.99 -0.19 0.47
N CYS A 100 -8.58 0.69 1.26
CA CYS A 100 -7.92 1.50 2.27
C CYS A 100 -8.67 1.40 3.60
N HIS A 101 -8.01 1.79 4.68
CA HIS A 101 -8.60 1.96 5.99
C HIS A 101 -8.73 3.44 6.30
N ASP A 102 -9.92 3.84 6.75
CA ASP A 102 -10.26 5.19 7.17
C ASP A 102 -10.24 5.30 8.69
N ASP A 103 -9.26 6.04 9.20
CA ASP A 103 -9.14 6.37 10.62
C ASP A 103 -9.94 7.63 11.01
N GLY A 104 -10.71 8.21 10.07
CA GLY A 104 -11.54 9.40 10.24
C GLY A 104 -10.80 10.72 9.96
N TRP A 105 -9.48 10.69 9.89
CA TRP A 105 -8.62 11.84 9.59
C TRP A 105 -7.60 11.58 8.47
N ARG A 106 -7.39 10.31 8.11
CA ARG A 106 -6.50 9.89 7.03
C ARG A 106 -6.93 8.53 6.49
N LEU A 107 -6.87 8.38 5.17
CA LEU A 107 -6.91 7.09 4.51
C LEU A 107 -5.53 6.47 4.41
N SER A 108 -5.41 5.19 4.79
CA SER A 108 -4.20 4.38 4.64
C SER A 108 -4.48 3.15 3.76
N CYS A 109 -3.69 2.94 2.71
CA CYS A 109 -3.90 1.93 1.69
C CYS A 109 -2.80 0.85 1.67
N GLY A 110 -1.86 0.87 2.63
CA GLY A 110 -0.79 -0.12 2.76
C GLY A 110 0.36 0.06 1.76
N ILE A 111 0.48 1.26 1.18
CA ILE A 111 1.48 1.63 0.16
C ILE A 111 2.31 2.86 0.57
N GLU A 112 2.16 3.31 1.81
CA GLU A 112 2.81 4.49 2.39
C GLU A 112 4.26 4.21 2.79
N SER A 113 4.66 2.95 2.96
CA SER A 113 6.02 2.63 3.42
C SER A 113 6.77 1.72 2.44
N LEU A 114 7.98 2.13 2.06
CA LEU A 114 8.92 1.34 1.26
C LEU A 114 10.15 0.97 2.06
N PHE A 115 10.38 -0.33 2.27
CA PHE A 115 11.57 -0.83 2.97
C PHE A 115 12.70 -1.12 1.98
N VAL A 116 13.79 -0.35 2.07
CA VAL A 116 14.98 -0.45 1.20
C VAL A 116 16.27 -0.21 2.01
N PRO A 117 17.45 -0.62 1.52
CA PRO A 117 18.73 -0.29 2.14
C PRO A 117 18.93 1.23 2.30
N GLN A 118 19.73 1.65 3.29
CA GLN A 118 19.96 3.07 3.64
C GLN A 118 20.29 3.95 2.43
N ASP A 119 21.23 3.52 1.60
CA ASP A 119 21.71 4.33 0.48
C ASP A 119 20.60 4.54 -0.56
N ARG A 120 19.81 3.50 -0.83
CA ARG A 120 18.68 3.60 -1.74
C ARG A 120 17.53 4.43 -1.16
N ALA A 121 17.32 4.39 0.16
CA ALA A 121 16.32 5.23 0.82
C ALA A 121 16.62 6.72 0.58
N ARG A 122 17.88 7.14 0.78
CA ARG A 122 18.32 8.53 0.56
C ARG A 122 18.15 8.99 -0.90
N GLU A 123 18.47 8.11 -1.85
CA GLU A 123 18.25 8.40 -3.28
C GLU A 123 16.77 8.65 -3.57
N ILE A 124 15.89 7.77 -3.06
CA ILE A 124 14.44 7.89 -3.27
C ILE A 124 13.90 9.15 -2.57
N GLU A 125 14.33 9.45 -1.35
CA GLU A 125 13.95 10.69 -0.63
C GLU A 125 14.31 11.92 -1.45
N THR A 126 15.51 11.97 -2.04
CA THR A 126 15.94 13.07 -2.90
C THR A 126 15.06 13.19 -4.16
N GLU A 127 14.68 12.06 -4.78
CA GLU A 127 13.75 12.02 -5.93
C GLU A 127 12.34 12.50 -5.55
N VAL A 128 11.87 12.13 -4.35
CA VAL A 128 10.57 12.52 -3.80
C VAL A 128 10.55 14.01 -3.48
N ASP A 129 11.56 14.52 -2.77
CA ASP A 129 11.73 15.95 -2.43
C ASP A 129 11.79 16.82 -3.69
N GLY A 130 12.38 16.31 -4.77
CA GLY A 130 12.37 16.96 -6.08
C GLY A 130 10.99 17.07 -6.74
N GLY A 131 9.94 16.47 -6.17
CA GLY A 131 8.57 16.53 -6.67
C GLY A 131 8.33 15.73 -7.96
N HIS A 132 9.24 14.80 -8.28
CA HIS A 132 9.21 14.03 -9.53
C HIS A 132 9.05 12.52 -9.31
N ALA A 133 8.87 12.09 -8.06
CA ALA A 133 8.73 10.67 -7.75
C ALA A 133 7.36 10.09 -8.14
N VAL A 134 7.42 8.89 -8.69
CA VAL A 134 6.26 8.06 -9.03
C VAL A 134 6.40 6.71 -8.33
N ALA A 135 5.40 6.34 -7.54
CA ALA A 135 5.28 5.02 -6.96
C ALA A 135 4.70 4.04 -8.00
N VAL A 136 5.38 2.92 -8.19
CA VAL A 136 4.87 1.76 -8.93
C VAL A 136 4.21 0.83 -7.93
N VAL A 137 2.89 0.68 -8.07
CA VAL A 137 2.05 -0.10 -7.15
C VAL A 137 1.33 -1.17 -7.94
N LYS A 138 1.30 -2.40 -7.43
CA LYS A 138 0.44 -3.45 -7.97
C LYS A 138 -0.88 -3.49 -7.24
N VAL A 139 -1.99 -3.53 -7.97
CA VAL A 139 -3.34 -3.55 -7.41
C VAL A 139 -4.13 -4.72 -7.97
N ASP A 140 -4.63 -5.59 -7.08
CA ASP A 140 -5.45 -6.72 -7.50
C ASP A 140 -6.94 -6.34 -7.70
N SER A 141 -7.72 -7.27 -8.23
CA SER A 141 -9.16 -7.07 -8.47
C SER A 141 -9.99 -6.82 -7.20
N ARG A 142 -9.44 -7.05 -6.01
CA ARG A 142 -10.07 -6.79 -4.70
C ARG A 142 -9.62 -5.47 -4.08
N GLY A 143 -8.75 -4.74 -4.77
CA GLY A 143 -8.17 -3.48 -4.33
C GLY A 143 -7.03 -3.64 -3.33
N ASN A 144 -6.53 -4.86 -3.10
CA ASN A 144 -5.31 -4.99 -2.32
C ASN A 144 -4.16 -4.39 -3.12
N ALA A 145 -3.33 -3.60 -2.45
CA ALA A 145 -2.26 -2.85 -3.08
C ALA A 145 -0.90 -3.26 -2.50
N ALA A 146 0.11 -3.32 -3.35
CA ALA A 146 1.48 -3.55 -2.93
C ALA A 146 2.42 -2.61 -3.67
N LEU A 147 3.13 -1.77 -2.90
CA LEU A 147 4.20 -0.95 -3.43
C LEU A 147 5.36 -1.85 -3.89
N VAL A 148 5.83 -1.62 -5.12
CA VAL A 148 6.92 -2.37 -5.75
C VAL A 148 8.20 -1.55 -5.76
N SER A 149 8.12 -0.29 -6.20
CA SER A 149 9.27 0.61 -6.29
C SER A 149 8.83 2.06 -6.34
N VAL A 150 9.72 2.98 -5.99
CA VAL A 150 9.60 4.41 -6.27
C VAL A 150 10.71 4.80 -7.24
N GLN A 151 10.35 5.59 -8.25
CA GLN A 151 11.23 6.01 -9.32
C GLN A 151 11.06 7.51 -9.57
N GLY A 152 12.17 8.23 -9.72
CA GLY A 152 12.20 9.57 -10.31
C GLY A 152 11.75 9.53 -11.77
N ARG A 153 10.97 10.54 -12.18
CA ARG A 153 10.47 10.71 -13.54
C ARG A 153 11.52 11.31 -14.48
#